data_AF-A0A6C0E2K6-F1
#
_entry.id   AF-A0A6C0E2K6-F1
#
_cell.length_a   1.000
_cell.length_b   1.000
_cell.length_c   1.000
_cell.angle_alpha   90.00
_cell.angle_beta   90.00
_cell.angle_gamma   90.00
#
_symmetry.space_group_name_H-M   'P 1'
#
loop_
_entity.id
_entity.type
_entity.pdbx_description
1 polymer ?
#
loop_
_entity_poly.entity_id
_entity_poly.type
_entity_poly.pdbx_seq_one_letter_code
_entity_poly.pdbx_strand_id
1 'polypeptide(L)'
;MFIENINKFVLEFLQLNKNNENIDEVWVSKKNQQLLLKTLKKNNVKIKDPAKPKRGKSAFLFFCEENRKKIKKKYPEYSVKEIVSKLGTDWKVLKDSNSEEINRYEQMSIKDRNRYKNEMKTYIPILNRKIDVKKSTKKPSKRRSKRTQEEIMFDNFLKNKKTRAKKSHPELDSKDIVQYIKSKWEKLPDEKKKKYNIKK
;
A
#
# COMPACT_ATOMS: atom_id res chain seq x y z
N MET A 1 6.52 14.17 -9.88
CA MET A 1 5.10 13.94 -10.25
C MET A 1 4.13 13.73 -9.07
N PHE A 2 4.26 12.69 -8.22
CA PHE A 2 3.28 12.48 -7.11
C PHE A 2 3.34 13.57 -6.03
N ILE A 3 4.55 13.89 -5.57
CA ILE A 3 4.79 14.91 -4.54
C ILE A 3 4.47 16.31 -5.08
N GLU A 4 4.85 16.62 -6.33
CA GLU A 4 4.48 17.87 -7.01
C GLU A 4 2.97 18.13 -7.05
N ASN A 5 2.15 17.10 -7.29
CA ASN A 5 0.70 17.27 -7.31
C ASN A 5 0.10 17.50 -5.91
N ILE A 6 0.70 16.91 -4.86
CA ILE A 6 0.31 17.19 -3.48
C ILE A 6 0.69 18.62 -3.12
N ASN A 7 1.92 19.03 -3.45
CA ASN A 7 2.39 20.38 -3.21
C ASN A 7 1.50 21.39 -3.95
N LYS A 8 1.14 21.12 -5.21
CA LYS A 8 0.20 21.94 -5.97
C LYS A 8 -1.17 22.04 -5.30
N PHE A 9 -1.73 20.91 -4.84
CA PHE A 9 -3.02 20.90 -4.13
C PHE A 9 -2.99 21.70 -2.83
N VAL A 10 -1.92 21.55 -2.04
CA VAL A 10 -1.73 22.29 -0.78
C VAL A 10 -1.56 23.79 -1.06
N LEU A 11 -0.75 24.16 -2.06
CA LEU A 11 -0.52 25.56 -2.42
C LEU A 11 -1.78 26.23 -2.96
N GLU A 12 -2.55 25.55 -3.83
CA GLU A 12 -3.85 26.04 -4.30
C GLU A 12 -4.85 26.22 -3.14
N PHE A 13 -4.90 25.26 -2.21
CA PHE A 13 -5.75 25.38 -1.01
C PHE A 13 -5.37 26.59 -0.16
N LEU A 14 -4.08 26.80 0.10
CA LEU A 14 -3.58 27.91 0.91
C LEU A 14 -3.79 29.26 0.21
N GLN A 15 -3.66 29.32 -1.11
CA GLN A 15 -3.96 30.52 -1.89
C GLN A 15 -5.46 30.87 -1.83
N LEU A 16 -6.34 29.89 -1.99
CA LEU A 16 -7.79 30.09 -1.95
C LEU A 16 -8.32 30.50 -0.57
N ASN A 17 -7.61 30.14 0.50
CA ASN A 17 -8.04 30.38 1.88
C ASN A 17 -7.14 31.38 2.62
N LYS A 18 -6.31 32.16 1.90
CA LYS A 18 -5.28 33.04 2.49
C LYS A 18 -5.82 34.04 3.54
N ASN A 19 -7.08 34.46 3.39
CA ASN A 19 -7.74 35.43 4.27
C ASN A 19 -8.83 34.78 5.15
N ASN A 20 -8.88 33.45 5.22
CA ASN A 20 -9.89 32.74 5.99
C ASN A 20 -9.36 32.47 7.41
N GLU A 21 -9.96 33.09 8.41
CA GLU A 21 -9.59 32.93 9.83
C GLU A 21 -9.76 31.49 10.33
N ASN A 22 -10.64 30.70 9.69
CA ASN A 22 -10.90 29.31 10.05
C ASN A 22 -10.26 28.30 9.06
N ILE A 23 -9.11 28.66 8.48
CA ILE A 23 -8.41 27.82 7.49
C ILE A 23 -8.15 26.39 7.99
N ASP A 24 -7.87 26.23 9.29
CA ASP A 24 -7.61 24.93 9.92
C ASP A 24 -8.85 24.03 9.92
N GLU A 25 -10.02 24.60 10.20
CA GLU A 25 -11.30 23.86 10.15
C GLU A 25 -11.65 23.45 8.72
N VAL A 26 -11.41 24.35 7.76
CA VAL A 26 -11.64 24.09 6.34
C VAL A 26 -10.65 23.03 5.83
N TRP A 27 -9.40 23.05 6.30
CA TRP A 27 -8.39 22.05 5.95
C TRP A 27 -8.76 20.66 6.46
N VAL A 28 -9.19 20.58 7.73
CA VAL A 28 -9.61 19.34 8.40
C VAL A 28 -11.01 18.90 7.97
N SER A 29 -11.77 19.76 7.26
CA SER A 29 -13.11 19.44 6.81
C SER A 29 -13.16 18.13 6.00
N LYS A 30 -14.23 17.37 6.24
CA LYS A 30 -14.45 16.07 5.57
C LYS A 30 -14.42 16.21 4.03
N LYS A 31 -14.91 17.35 3.51
CA LYS A 31 -14.92 17.67 2.09
C LYS A 31 -13.50 17.83 1.54
N ASN A 32 -12.65 18.60 2.23
CA ASN A 32 -11.27 18.83 1.79
C ASN A 32 -10.41 17.57 1.93
N GLN A 33 -10.57 16.81 3.02
CA GLN A 33 -9.88 15.52 3.20
C GLN A 33 -10.26 14.49 2.12
N GLN A 34 -11.53 14.46 1.70
CA GLN A 34 -11.96 13.60 0.59
C GLN A 34 -11.36 14.03 -0.75
N LEU A 35 -11.24 15.35 -0.98
CA LEU A 35 -10.61 15.89 -2.18
C LEU A 35 -9.12 15.54 -2.24
N LEU A 36 -8.39 15.71 -1.13
CA LEU A 36 -7.00 15.28 -1.00
C LEU A 36 -6.84 13.78 -1.28
N LEU A 37 -7.67 12.93 -0.66
CA LEU A 37 -7.63 11.48 -0.90
C LEU A 37 -7.93 11.10 -2.35
N LYS A 38 -8.81 11.83 -3.03
CA LYS A 38 -9.09 11.64 -4.45
C LYS A 38 -7.88 12.01 -5.31
N THR A 39 -7.20 13.11 -5.01
CA THR A 39 -5.94 13.53 -5.65
C THR A 39 -4.83 12.49 -5.45
N LEU A 40 -4.74 11.90 -4.25
CA LEU A 40 -3.79 10.83 -3.93
C LEU A 40 -4.12 9.52 -4.67
N LYS A 41 -5.39 9.11 -4.72
CA LYS A 41 -5.83 7.86 -5.39
C LYS A 41 -5.73 7.93 -6.91
N LYS A 42 -5.98 9.11 -7.51
CA LYS A 42 -5.84 9.33 -8.97
C LYS A 42 -4.43 9.01 -9.44
N ASN A 43 -3.44 9.21 -8.56
CA ASN A 43 -2.05 8.89 -8.77
C ASN A 43 -1.66 7.63 -7.99
N ASN A 44 -2.15 6.46 -8.42
CA ASN A 44 -1.81 5.12 -7.91
C ASN A 44 -0.32 4.75 -8.13
N VAL A 45 0.59 5.68 -7.85
CA VAL A 45 2.04 5.51 -7.82
C VAL A 45 2.31 4.69 -6.58
N LYS A 46 2.28 3.36 -6.74
CA LYS A 46 2.94 2.46 -5.79
C LYS A 46 4.35 3.00 -5.64
N ILE A 47 4.67 3.58 -4.48
CA ILE A 47 6.04 3.96 -4.12
C ILE A 47 6.83 2.65 -4.20
N LYS A 48 7.52 2.45 -5.32
CA LYS A 48 8.37 1.28 -5.51
C LYS A 48 9.54 1.46 -4.57
N ASP A 49 9.71 0.51 -3.68
CA ASP A 49 10.85 0.51 -2.77
C ASP A 49 12.16 0.53 -3.61
N PRO A 50 12.99 1.59 -3.51
CA PRO A 50 14.22 1.69 -4.29
C PRO A 50 15.25 0.61 -3.92
N ALA A 51 15.20 0.10 -2.69
CA ALA A 51 16.09 -0.98 -2.24
C ALA A 51 15.54 -2.37 -2.55
N LYS A 52 14.34 -2.48 -3.15
CA LYS A 52 13.80 -3.76 -3.58
C LYS A 52 14.61 -4.28 -4.77
N PRO A 53 15.25 -5.46 -4.65
CA PRO A 53 15.96 -6.02 -5.77
C PRO A 53 15.04 -6.18 -6.99
N LYS A 54 15.56 -5.80 -8.16
CA LYS A 54 14.84 -5.91 -9.42
C LYS A 54 14.68 -7.39 -9.78
N ARG A 55 13.48 -7.77 -10.25
CA ARG A 55 13.18 -9.16 -10.66
C ARG A 55 14.23 -9.67 -11.65
N GLY A 56 14.50 -10.98 -11.54
CA GLY A 56 15.36 -11.67 -12.49
C GLY A 56 14.83 -11.54 -13.92
N LYS A 57 15.74 -11.34 -14.87
CA LYS A 57 15.51 -11.31 -16.32
C LYS A 57 15.30 -12.72 -16.84
N SER A 58 14.43 -12.86 -17.83
CA SER A 58 14.24 -14.10 -18.59
C SER A 58 15.26 -14.23 -19.73
N ALA A 59 15.39 -15.43 -20.29
CA ALA A 59 16.25 -15.69 -21.46
C ALA A 59 15.96 -14.71 -22.61
N PHE A 60 14.69 -14.49 -22.93
CA PHE A 60 14.27 -13.52 -23.95
C PHE A 60 14.73 -12.08 -23.64
N LEU A 61 14.74 -11.66 -22.37
CA LEU A 61 15.18 -10.31 -22.01
C LEU A 61 16.70 -10.15 -22.19
N PHE A 62 17.49 -11.18 -21.92
CA PHE A 62 18.92 -11.18 -22.25
C PHE A 62 19.15 -11.08 -23.76
N PHE A 63 18.43 -11.90 -24.54
CA PHE A 63 18.44 -11.81 -26.01
C PHE A 63 18.09 -10.41 -26.51
N CYS A 64 17.06 -9.77 -25.93
CA CYS A 64 16.66 -8.42 -26.27
C CYS A 64 17.76 -7.39 -25.95
N GLU A 65 18.43 -7.51 -24.80
CA GLU A 65 19.48 -6.56 -24.41
C GLU A 65 20.67 -6.57 -25.39
N GLU A 66 21.06 -7.75 -25.87
CA GLU A 66 22.15 -7.90 -26.82
C GLU A 66 21.77 -7.46 -28.25
N ASN A 67 20.56 -7.80 -28.70
CA ASN A 67 20.17 -7.63 -30.11
C ASN A 67 19.40 -6.33 -30.38
N ARG A 68 18.81 -5.68 -29.36
CA ARG A 68 18.08 -4.42 -29.54
C ARG A 68 18.94 -3.31 -30.14
N LYS A 69 20.20 -3.19 -29.69
CA LYS A 69 21.14 -2.19 -30.24
C LYS A 69 21.47 -2.48 -31.71
N LYS A 70 21.65 -3.76 -32.05
CA LYS A 70 21.92 -4.20 -33.44
C LYS A 70 20.75 -3.86 -34.36
N ILE A 71 19.51 -4.15 -33.92
CA ILE A 71 18.30 -3.84 -34.70
C ILE A 71 18.08 -2.33 -34.80
N LYS A 72 18.29 -1.55 -33.74
CA LYS A 72 18.19 -0.08 -33.82
C LYS A 72 19.22 0.52 -34.77
N LYS A 73 20.44 -0.04 -34.83
CA LYS A 73 21.47 0.40 -35.77
C LYS A 73 21.12 0.04 -37.22
N LYS A 74 20.55 -1.15 -37.44
CA LYS A 74 20.14 -1.62 -38.77
C LYS A 74 18.88 -0.92 -39.28
N TYR A 75 17.96 -0.58 -38.37
CA TYR A 75 16.70 0.08 -38.66
C TYR A 75 16.56 1.32 -37.75
N PRO A 76 17.29 2.41 -38.04
CA PRO A 76 17.25 3.63 -37.25
C PRO A 76 15.85 4.27 -37.26
N GLU A 77 15.09 4.10 -38.34
CA GLU A 77 13.73 4.62 -38.50
C GLU A 77 12.70 3.92 -37.59
N TYR A 78 12.98 2.69 -37.16
CA TYR A 78 12.01 1.92 -36.40
C TYR A 78 11.73 2.56 -35.04
N SER A 79 10.45 2.66 -34.72
CA SER A 79 9.96 2.96 -33.39
C SER A 79 10.34 1.85 -32.41
N VAL A 80 10.34 2.18 -31.11
CA VAL A 80 10.61 1.20 -30.06
C VAL A 80 9.69 -0.01 -30.14
N LYS A 81 8.42 0.19 -30.54
CA LYS A 81 7.42 -0.87 -30.63
C LYS A 81 7.76 -1.85 -31.77
N GLU A 82 8.16 -1.34 -32.93
CA GLU A 82 8.56 -2.15 -34.09
C GLU A 82 9.82 -2.96 -33.80
N ILE A 83 10.80 -2.36 -33.10
CA ILE A 83 12.02 -3.07 -32.69
C ILE A 83 11.69 -4.24 -31.77
N VAL A 84 10.81 -4.03 -30.78
CA VAL A 84 10.39 -5.10 -29.87
C VAL A 84 9.61 -6.19 -30.60
N SER A 85 8.77 -5.81 -31.58
CA SER A 85 8.06 -6.77 -32.43
C SER A 85 9.04 -7.63 -33.24
N LYS A 86 10.04 -7.02 -33.87
CA LYS A 86 11.10 -7.71 -34.62
C LYS A 86 11.94 -8.63 -33.75
N LEU A 87 12.32 -8.20 -32.54
CA LEU A 87 12.98 -9.07 -31.56
C LEU A 87 12.12 -10.29 -31.19
N GLY A 88 10.82 -10.10 -31.07
CA GLY A 88 9.88 -11.19 -30.79
C GLY A 88 9.84 -12.23 -31.91
N THR A 89 9.86 -11.81 -33.18
CA THR A 89 9.93 -12.74 -34.32
C THR A 89 11.27 -13.45 -34.39
N ASP A 90 12.37 -12.71 -34.21
CA ASP A 90 13.72 -13.26 -34.30
C ASP A 90 13.98 -14.28 -33.17
N TRP A 91 13.42 -14.05 -31.98
CA TRP A 91 13.49 -15.00 -30.88
C TRP A 91 12.73 -16.30 -31.15
N LYS A 92 11.57 -16.25 -31.82
CA LYS A 92 10.84 -17.47 -32.22
C LYS A 92 11.65 -18.28 -33.22
N VAL A 93 12.18 -17.62 -34.26
CA VAL A 93 13.06 -18.28 -35.24
C VAL A 93 14.28 -18.87 -34.57
N LEU A 94 14.91 -18.15 -33.63
CA LEU A 94 16.06 -18.66 -32.87
C LEU A 94 15.70 -19.92 -32.07
N LYS A 95 14.51 -19.97 -31.47
CA LYS A 95 14.04 -21.16 -30.75
C LYS A 95 13.93 -22.40 -31.62
N ASP A 96 13.48 -22.21 -32.85
CA ASP A 96 13.25 -23.32 -33.78
C ASP A 96 14.54 -23.74 -34.50
N SER A 97 15.53 -22.84 -34.62
CA SER A 97 16.72 -23.04 -35.44
C SER A 97 18.04 -23.25 -34.68
N ASN A 98 18.18 -22.74 -33.46
CA ASN A 98 19.46 -22.76 -32.74
C ASN A 98 19.30 -23.02 -31.24
N SER A 99 19.27 -24.30 -30.87
CA SER A 99 19.13 -24.73 -29.48
C SER A 99 20.30 -24.33 -28.58
N GLU A 100 21.51 -24.19 -29.12
CA GLU A 100 22.70 -23.81 -28.34
C GLU A 100 22.62 -22.37 -27.84
N GLU A 101 22.27 -21.43 -28.72
CA GLU A 101 22.07 -20.02 -28.36
C GLU A 101 20.92 -19.87 -27.35
N ILE A 102 19.83 -20.62 -27.53
CA ILE A 102 18.74 -20.65 -26.55
C ILE A 102 19.23 -21.13 -25.19
N ASN A 103 19.96 -22.24 -25.14
CA ASN A 103 20.52 -22.76 -23.91
C ASN A 103 21.46 -21.73 -23.25
N ARG A 104 22.26 -21.00 -24.03
CA ARG A 104 23.10 -19.89 -23.53
C ARG A 104 22.28 -18.85 -22.77
N TYR A 105 21.19 -18.36 -23.36
CA TYR A 105 20.31 -17.38 -22.70
C TYR A 105 19.53 -17.97 -21.52
N GLU A 106 19.17 -19.26 -21.57
CA GLU A 106 18.54 -19.96 -20.45
C GLU A 106 19.49 -20.07 -19.25
N GLN A 107 20.76 -20.41 -19.46
CA GLN A 107 21.77 -20.41 -18.40
C GLN A 107 21.95 -19.01 -17.78
N MET A 108 21.97 -17.96 -18.60
CA MET A 108 22.01 -16.57 -18.10
C MET A 108 20.76 -16.23 -17.26
N SER A 109 19.59 -16.64 -17.72
CA SER A 109 18.32 -16.49 -17.00
C SER A 109 18.30 -17.23 -15.66
N ILE A 110 18.86 -18.43 -15.60
CA ILE A 110 18.96 -19.23 -14.37
C ILE A 110 19.90 -18.54 -13.38
N LYS A 111 21.08 -18.09 -13.84
CA LYS A 111 22.03 -17.33 -13.03
C LYS A 111 21.40 -16.06 -12.45
N ASP A 112 20.66 -15.29 -13.25
CA ASP A 112 20.03 -14.05 -12.78
C ASP A 112 18.83 -14.31 -11.84
N ARG A 113 18.10 -15.41 -12.06
CA ARG A 113 17.07 -15.87 -11.11
C ARG A 113 17.69 -16.22 -9.75
N ASN A 114 18.87 -16.84 -9.74
CA ASN A 114 19.59 -17.16 -8.50
C ASN A 114 20.13 -15.90 -7.82
N ARG A 115 20.68 -14.93 -8.58
CA ARG A 115 21.02 -13.60 -8.06
C ARG A 115 19.82 -12.95 -7.36
N TYR A 116 18.68 -12.85 -8.05
CA TYR A 116 17.46 -12.27 -7.48
C TYR A 116 17.00 -13.00 -6.22
N LYS A 117 17.04 -14.34 -6.20
CA LYS A 117 16.71 -15.13 -5.00
C LYS A 117 17.65 -14.78 -3.84
N ASN A 118 18.95 -14.67 -4.08
CA ASN A 118 19.94 -14.34 -3.04
C ASN A 118 19.76 -12.91 -2.51
N GLU A 119 19.62 -11.92 -3.40
CA GLU A 119 19.36 -10.53 -3.02
C GLU A 119 18.03 -10.38 -2.26
N MET A 120 17.02 -11.19 -2.60
CA MET A 120 15.74 -11.21 -1.90
C MET A 120 15.83 -11.78 -0.48
N LYS A 121 16.77 -12.68 -0.19
CA LYS A 121 16.99 -13.19 1.17
C LYS A 121 17.48 -12.10 2.11
N THR A 122 18.33 -11.21 1.61
CA THR A 122 18.87 -10.06 2.34
C THR A 122 17.98 -8.83 2.28
N TYR A 123 16.95 -8.84 1.43
CA TYR A 123 16.07 -7.68 1.23
C TYR A 123 15.13 -7.49 2.41
N ILE A 124 15.22 -6.31 3.02
CA ILE A 124 14.32 -5.84 4.07
C ILE A 124 13.38 -4.78 3.45
N PRO A 125 12.07 -5.09 3.29
CA PRO A 125 11.09 -4.11 2.82
C PRO A 125 11.13 -2.83 3.65
N ILE A 126 10.86 -1.65 3.05
CA ILE A 126 10.78 -0.37 3.78
C ILE A 126 9.97 -0.50 5.09
N LEU A 127 8.87 -1.26 5.07
CA LEU A 127 8.01 -1.48 6.23
C LEU A 127 8.70 -2.18 7.41
N ASN A 128 9.78 -2.92 7.15
CA ASN A 128 10.55 -3.70 8.11
C ASN A 128 11.95 -3.13 8.36
N ARG A 129 12.37 -2.09 7.63
CA ARG A 129 13.62 -1.39 7.93
C ARG A 129 13.44 -0.61 9.23
N LYS A 130 14.23 -0.93 10.25
CA LYS A 130 14.38 -0.05 11.42
C LYS A 130 15.04 1.22 10.91
N ILE A 131 14.22 2.22 10.62
CA ILE A 131 14.71 3.55 10.30
C ILE A 131 15.15 4.15 11.64
N ASP A 132 16.44 4.40 11.82
CA ASP A 132 16.98 5.28 12.87
C ASP A 132 16.61 6.74 12.58
N VAL A 133 15.30 7.00 12.49
CA VAL A 133 14.75 8.34 12.48
C VAL A 133 14.10 8.52 13.85
N LYS A 134 14.70 9.43 14.63
CA LYS A 134 14.16 9.93 15.89
C LYS A 134 12.69 10.33 15.68
N LYS A 135 11.78 9.60 16.36
CA LYS A 135 10.36 9.88 16.73
C LYS A 135 9.41 10.27 15.56
N SER A 136 8.31 9.57 15.30
CA SER A 136 7.19 9.35 16.23
C SER A 136 6.41 8.07 15.90
N THR A 137 5.99 7.39 16.96
CA THR A 137 5.36 6.06 16.95
C THR A 137 3.89 6.10 16.54
N LYS A 138 3.51 5.42 15.46
CA LYS A 138 2.17 4.82 15.34
C LYS A 138 2.32 3.33 15.00
N LYS A 139 1.99 2.49 15.97
CA LYS A 139 1.98 1.02 15.86
C LYS A 139 1.09 0.57 14.69
N PRO A 140 1.51 -0.40 13.86
CA PRO A 140 0.65 -1.03 12.89
C PRO A 140 -0.38 -1.92 13.60
N SER A 141 -1.63 -1.89 13.15
CA SER A 141 -2.70 -2.75 13.65
C SER A 141 -2.39 -4.21 13.35
N LYS A 142 -2.13 -5.02 14.39
CA LYS A 142 -2.09 -6.48 14.27
C LYS A 142 -3.39 -6.98 13.63
N ARG A 143 -3.30 -7.92 12.68
CA ARG A 143 -4.45 -8.70 12.21
C ARG A 143 -5.13 -9.31 13.44
N ARG A 144 -6.36 -8.86 13.72
CA ARG A 144 -7.13 -9.28 14.90
C ARG A 144 -7.54 -10.75 14.68
N SER A 145 -7.27 -11.61 15.67
CA SER A 145 -7.80 -12.98 15.73
C SER A 145 -9.32 -12.96 15.60
N LYS A 146 -9.92 -14.09 15.19
CA LYS A 146 -11.40 -14.23 15.15
C LYS A 146 -11.94 -13.81 16.53
N ARG A 147 -12.76 -12.75 16.54
CA ARG A 147 -13.36 -12.20 17.77
C ARG A 147 -14.25 -13.24 18.44
N THR A 148 -14.24 -13.27 19.77
CA THR A 148 -15.14 -14.14 20.53
C THR A 148 -16.57 -13.58 20.51
N GLN A 149 -17.55 -14.44 20.78
CA GLN A 149 -18.95 -14.01 20.80
C GLN A 149 -19.19 -12.94 21.87
N GLU A 150 -18.55 -13.06 23.03
CA GLU A 150 -18.64 -12.09 24.12
C GLU A 150 -18.08 -10.72 23.76
N GLU A 151 -16.97 -10.68 23.00
CA GLU A 151 -16.40 -9.42 22.50
C GLU A 151 -17.35 -8.71 21.53
N ILE A 152 -18.06 -9.48 20.69
CA ILE A 152 -19.07 -8.94 19.76
C ILE A 152 -20.27 -8.39 20.54
N MET A 153 -20.74 -9.11 21.55
CA MET A 153 -21.84 -8.67 22.41
C MET A 153 -21.46 -7.40 23.19
N PHE A 154 -20.25 -7.33 23.74
CA PHE A 154 -19.77 -6.15 24.44
C PHE A 154 -19.61 -4.95 23.51
N ASP A 155 -19.09 -5.14 22.28
CA ASP A 155 -18.96 -4.05 21.29
C ASP A 155 -20.34 -3.45 20.94
N ASN A 156 -21.38 -4.29 20.86
CA ASN A 156 -22.76 -3.82 20.63
C ASN A 156 -23.34 -3.10 21.85
N PHE A 157 -23.10 -3.61 23.06
CA PHE A 157 -23.49 -2.97 24.32
C PHE A 157 -22.81 -1.61 24.49
N LEU A 158 -21.51 -1.55 24.22
CA LEU A 158 -20.70 -0.34 24.28
C LEU A 158 -21.26 0.71 23.31
N LYS A 159 -21.58 0.35 22.07
CA LYS A 159 -22.20 1.27 21.10
C LYS A 159 -23.54 1.84 21.58
N ASN A 160 -24.39 1.00 22.18
CA ASN A 160 -25.70 1.41 22.69
C ASN A 160 -25.59 2.37 23.89
N LYS A 161 -24.63 2.12 24.79
CA LYS A 161 -24.51 2.87 26.06
C LYS A 161 -23.56 4.06 26.02
N LYS A 162 -22.64 4.13 25.04
CA LYS A 162 -21.58 5.14 24.97
C LYS A 162 -22.10 6.57 24.81
N THR A 163 -23.17 6.78 24.04
CA THR A 163 -23.77 8.11 23.86
C THR A 163 -24.41 8.61 25.15
N ARG A 164 -25.16 7.73 25.84
CA ARG A 164 -25.79 8.06 27.13
C ARG A 164 -24.78 8.28 28.25
N ALA A 165 -23.72 7.47 28.30
CA ALA A 165 -22.65 7.62 29.30
C ALA A 165 -21.85 8.92 29.12
N LYS A 166 -21.60 9.34 27.86
CA LYS A 166 -21.00 10.64 27.55
C LYS A 166 -21.87 11.82 27.98
N LYS A 167 -23.19 11.68 27.90
CA LYS A 167 -24.13 12.73 28.31
C LYS A 167 -24.31 12.79 29.83
N SER A 168 -24.28 11.66 30.53
CA SER A 168 -24.44 11.61 31.99
C SER A 168 -23.14 11.86 32.76
N HIS A 169 -22.00 11.64 32.13
CA HIS A 169 -20.68 11.91 32.70
C HIS A 169 -19.84 12.71 31.68
N PRO A 170 -20.19 13.99 31.45
CA PRO A 170 -19.48 14.84 30.49
C PRO A 170 -18.05 15.16 30.93
N GLU A 171 -17.74 15.02 32.23
CA GLU A 171 -16.41 15.27 32.80
C GLU A 171 -15.41 14.13 32.59
N LEU A 172 -15.87 12.93 32.24
CA LEU A 172 -15.00 11.77 32.09
C LEU A 172 -14.38 11.70 30.69
N ASP A 173 -13.08 11.40 30.63
CA ASP A 173 -12.40 11.18 29.35
C ASP A 173 -12.97 9.93 28.65
N SER A 174 -12.81 9.89 27.33
CA SER A 174 -13.28 8.79 26.48
C SER A 174 -12.74 7.41 26.92
N LYS A 175 -11.56 7.34 27.56
CA LYS A 175 -11.03 6.10 28.13
C LYS A 175 -11.78 5.69 29.39
N ASP A 176 -12.06 6.63 30.28
CA ASP A 176 -12.74 6.38 31.56
C ASP A 176 -14.21 6.02 31.34
N ILE A 177 -14.84 6.62 30.33
CA ILE A 177 -16.20 6.23 29.89
C ILE A 177 -16.23 4.78 29.40
N VAL A 178 -15.21 4.32 28.67
CA VAL A 178 -15.13 2.93 28.22
C VAL A 178 -14.93 1.98 29.40
N GLN A 179 -14.09 2.35 30.37
CA GLN A 179 -13.86 1.57 31.59
C GLN A 179 -15.13 1.50 32.46
N TYR A 180 -15.87 2.60 32.58
CA TYR A 180 -17.17 2.65 33.26
C TYR A 180 -18.23 1.76 32.59
N ILE A 181 -18.28 1.74 31.26
CA ILE A 181 -19.22 0.88 30.54
C ILE A 181 -18.80 -0.60 30.66
N LYS A 182 -17.48 -0.87 30.71
CA LYS A 182 -16.95 -2.22 30.95
C LYS A 182 -17.34 -2.75 32.33
N SER A 183 -17.20 -1.96 33.39
CA SER A 183 -17.62 -2.38 34.74
C SER A 183 -19.13 -2.61 34.84
N LYS A 184 -19.95 -1.85 34.10
CA LYS A 184 -21.39 -2.10 33.97
C LYS A 184 -21.72 -3.37 33.19
N TRP A 185 -20.90 -3.74 32.21
CA TRP A 185 -21.06 -4.98 31.46
C TRP A 185 -20.75 -6.21 32.31
N GLU A 186 -19.66 -6.16 33.09
CA GLU A 186 -19.25 -7.26 33.99
C GLU A 186 -20.32 -7.55 35.06
N LYS A 187 -20.96 -6.51 35.61
CA LYS A 187 -22.04 -6.62 36.60
C LYS A 187 -23.40 -7.02 36.02
N LEU A 188 -23.53 -7.17 34.71
CA LEU A 188 -24.80 -7.52 34.07
C LEU A 188 -25.02 -9.05 34.14
N PRO A 189 -26.23 -9.54 34.47
CA PRO A 189 -26.56 -10.96 34.35
C PRO A 189 -26.41 -11.47 32.91
N ASP A 190 -25.96 -12.70 32.74
CA ASP A 190 -25.63 -13.26 31.42
C ASP A 190 -26.84 -13.34 30.49
N GLU A 191 -28.05 -13.55 31.03
CA GLU A 191 -29.30 -13.49 30.28
C GLU A 191 -29.52 -12.13 29.61
N LYS A 192 -29.17 -11.04 30.31
CA LYS A 192 -29.27 -9.68 29.78
C LYS A 192 -28.16 -9.38 28.78
N LYS A 193 -26.99 -10.03 28.90
CA LYS A 193 -25.89 -9.94 27.92
C LYS A 193 -26.26 -10.60 26.59
N LYS A 194 -26.98 -11.73 26.62
CA LYS A 194 -27.47 -12.45 25.42
C LYS A 194 -28.31 -11.57 24.49
N LYS A 195 -29.00 -10.54 25.01
CA LYS A 195 -29.76 -9.56 24.19
C LYS A 195 -28.89 -8.77 23.20
N TYR A 196 -27.58 -8.67 23.45
CA TYR A 196 -26.63 -7.97 22.59
C TYR A 196 -25.95 -8.88 21.57
N ASN A 197 -26.37 -10.14 21.50
CA ASN A 197 -25.96 -11.15 20.53
C ASN A 197 -26.70 -10.99 19.19
N ILE A 198 -26.47 -9.87 18.50
CA ILE A 198 -27.08 -9.63 17.19
C ILE A 198 -26.14 -10.20 16.12
N LYS A 199 -26.52 -11.33 15.50
CA LYS A 199 -25.89 -11.82 14.27
C LYS A 199 -26.26 -10.84 13.15
N LYS A 200 -25.24 -10.31 12.47
CA LYS A 200 -25.43 -9.60 11.21
C LYS A 200 -25.32 -10.58 10.06
#